data_AF-A0A3S2V7S0-F1
#
_entry.id   AF-A0A3S2V7S0-F1
#
_cell.length_a   1.000
_cell.length_b   1.000
_cell.length_c   1.000
_cell.angle_alpha   90.00
_cell.angle_beta   90.00
_cell.angle_gamma   90.00
#
_symmetry.space_group_name_H-M   'P 1'
#
loop_
_entity.id
_entity.type
_entity.pdbx_description
1 polymer ?
#
loop_
_entity_poly.entity_id
_entity_poly.type
_entity_poly.pdbx_seq_one_letter_code
_entity_poly.pdbx_strand_id
1 'polypeptide(L)' 'MPVREGVVTIVQESRFQLVGDDGSAHLFILGRNAAGEADQLAPLQRRQARVRVEYARTRNLIGFVAEKISVCGESGR' A
#
# COMPACT_ATOMS: atom_id res chain seq x y z
N MET A 1 -5.23 -0.22 -14.44
CA MET A 1 -5.65 -0.29 -13.02
C MET A 1 -5.40 1.06 -12.37
N PRO A 2 -6.24 1.54 -11.45
CA PRO A 2 -5.95 2.78 -10.73
C PRO A 2 -4.75 2.61 -9.80
N VAL A 3 -3.98 3.68 -9.64
CA VAL A 3 -2.73 3.68 -8.87
C VAL A 3 -2.75 4.86 -7.90
N ARG A 4 -2.20 4.67 -6.71
CA ARG A 4 -2.04 5.71 -5.68
C ARG A 4 -0.66 5.68 -5.10
N GLU A 5 -0.16 6.86 -4.75
CA GLU A 5 1.15 7.04 -4.16
C GLU A 5 1.02 7.71 -2.79
N GLY A 6 1.89 7.33 -1.87
CA GLY A 6 1.87 7.86 -0.52
C GLY A 6 2.84 7.13 0.39
N VAL A 7 2.70 7.38 1.69
CA VAL A 7 3.51 6.74 2.73
C VAL A 7 2.66 5.73 3.49
N VAL A 8 3.22 4.54 3.71
CA VAL A 8 2.57 3.53 4.54
C VAL A 8 2.76 3.91 6.01
N THR A 9 1.67 4.20 6.71
CA THR A 9 1.72 4.64 8.12
C THR A 9 1.34 3.52 9.08
N ILE A 10 0.43 2.64 8.67
CA ILE A 10 -0.07 1.53 9.49
C ILE A 10 -0.04 0.26 8.65
N VAL A 11 0.53 -0.82 9.18
CA VAL A 11 0.49 -2.16 8.60
C VAL A 11 -0.12 -3.12 9.62
N GLN A 12 -1.08 -3.91 9.18
CA GLN A 12 -1.71 -5.00 9.92
C GLN A 12 -1.73 -6.26 9.03
N GLU A 13 -2.05 -7.42 9.60
CA GLU A 13 -1.93 -8.74 8.94
C GLU A 13 -2.55 -8.85 7.53
N SER A 14 -3.58 -8.07 7.21
CA SER A 14 -4.21 -8.11 5.87
C SER A 14 -4.60 -6.73 5.33
N ARG A 15 -4.18 -5.65 5.98
CA ARG A 15 -4.55 -4.29 5.60
C ARG A 15 -3.46 -3.29 5.95
N PHE A 16 -3.43 -2.19 5.23
CA PHE A 16 -2.52 -1.09 5.52
C PHE A 16 -3.18 0.25 5.23
N GLN A 17 -2.68 1.29 5.89
CA GLN A 17 -3.07 2.67 5.66
C GLN A 17 -1.99 3.36 4.84
N LEU A 18 -2.40 3.96 3.73
CA LEU A 18 -1.57 4.81 2.89
C LEU A 18 -2.02 6.26 3.08
N VAL A 19 -1.11 7.11 3.54
CA VAL A 19 -1.34 8.56 3.61
C VAL A 19 -0.77 9.19 2.35
N GLY A 20 -1.64 9.80 1.54
CA GLY A 20 -1.23 10.54 0.35
C GLY A 20 -0.58 11.88 0.70
N ASP A 21 0.06 12.51 -0.29
CA ASP A 21 0.71 13.83 -0.14
C ASP A 21 -0.27 14.93 0.32
N ASP A 22 -1.54 14.78 -0.04
CA ASP A 22 -2.66 15.64 0.37
C ASP A 22 -3.09 15.45 1.84
N GLY A 23 -2.44 14.55 2.59
CA GLY A 23 -2.82 14.18 3.95
C GLY A 23 -4.02 13.23 4.03
N SER A 24 -4.65 12.93 2.90
CA SER A 24 -5.77 12.01 2.81
C SER A 24 -5.34 10.55 3.07
N ALA A 25 -5.86 9.96 4.15
CA ALA A 25 -5.59 8.58 4.55
C ALA A 25 -6.54 7.58 3.84
N HIS A 26 -5.95 6.57 3.20
CA HIS A 26 -6.68 5.55 2.45
C HIS A 26 -6.37 4.15 3.01
N LEU A 27 -7.42 3.38 3.26
CA LEU A 27 -7.30 2.00 3.73
C LEU A 27 -7.28 1.04 2.55
N PHE A 28 -6.26 0.19 2.54
CA PHE A 28 -6.06 -0.85 1.54
C PHE A 28 -6.09 -2.22 2.21
N ILE A 29 -6.72 -3.17 1.55
CA ILE A 29 -6.70 -4.59 1.91
C ILE A 29 -5.68 -5.26 0.99
N LEU A 30 -4.82 -6.10 1.55
CA LEU A 30 -3.88 -6.90 0.78
C LEU A 30 -4.66 -7.93 -0.05
N GLY A 31 -4.60 -7.81 -1.37
CA GLY A 31 -5.13 -8.83 -2.25
C GLY A 31 -4.32 -10.12 -2.15
N ARG A 32 -4.90 -11.24 -2.63
CA ARG A 32 -4.25 -12.56 -2.65
C ARG A 32 -2.87 -12.53 -3.34
N ASN A 33 -2.72 -11.69 -4.38
CA ASN A 33 -1.45 -11.52 -5.10
C ASN A 33 -0.43 -10.65 -4.35
N ALA A 34 -0.88 -9.83 -3.39
CA ALA A 34 -0.03 -9.01 -2.54
C ALA A 34 0.32 -9.69 -1.20
N ALA A 35 -0.20 -10.90 -0.93
CA ALA A 35 -0.01 -11.60 0.34
C ALA A 35 1.46 -11.99 0.63
N GLY A 36 2.34 -12.00 -0.38
CA GLY A 36 3.81 -12.15 -0.19
C GLY A 36 4.54 -10.85 0.19
N GLU A 37 3.85 -9.71 0.14
CA GLU A 37 4.43 -8.37 0.31
C GLU A 37 4.22 -7.82 1.74
N ALA A 38 3.40 -8.46 2.57
CA ALA A 38 3.06 -7.97 3.91
C ALA A 38 4.31 -7.82 4.83
N ASP A 39 5.21 -8.79 4.77
CA ASP A 39 6.48 -8.75 5.51
C ASP A 39 7.41 -7.64 4.97
N GLN A 40 7.34 -7.36 3.67
CA GLN A 40 8.06 -6.27 3.01
C GLN A 40 7.47 -4.89 3.33
N LEU A 41 6.21 -4.81 3.78
CA LEU A 41 5.58 -3.55 4.19
C LEU A 41 6.04 -3.07 5.57
N ALA A 42 6.33 -3.98 6.50
CA ALA A 42 6.81 -3.63 7.83
C ALA A 42 8.10 -2.77 7.82
N PRO A 43 9.15 -3.06 7.03
CA PRO A 43 10.30 -2.18 6.90
C PRO A 43 9.97 -0.88 6.15
N LEU A 44 9.05 -0.89 5.18
CA LEU A 44 8.61 0.32 4.48
C LEU A 44 7.86 1.29 5.39
N GLN A 45 7.01 0.77 6.28
CA GLN A 45 6.36 1.55 7.33
C GLN A 45 7.40 2.15 8.29
N ARG A 46 8.36 1.35 8.76
CA ARG A 46 9.44 1.83 9.65
C ARG A 46 10.27 2.95 9.02
N ARG A 47 10.55 2.85 7.72
CA ARG A 47 11.31 3.85 6.95
C ARG A 47 10.44 5.03 6.50
N GLN A 48 9.12 4.99 6.74
CA GLN A 48 8.15 5.92 6.16
C GLN A 48 8.37 6.11 4.65
N ALA A 49 8.71 5.02 3.96
CA ALA A 49 9.09 5.05 2.56
C ALA A 49 7.87 5.36 1.70
N ARG A 50 8.09 6.17 0.65
CA ARG A 50 7.05 6.46 -0.34
C ARG A 50 6.85 5.23 -1.22
N VAL A 51 5.61 4.77 -1.32
CA VAL A 51 5.22 3.62 -2.13
C VAL A 51 4.15 4.00 -3.15
N ARG A 52 4.12 3.24 -4.23
CA ARG A 52 3.11 3.24 -5.27
C ARG A 52 2.31 1.95 -5.15
N VAL A 53 1.01 2.08 -4.97
CA VAL A 53 0.06 0.98 -4.80
C VAL A 53 -0.87 0.93 -5.99
N GLU A 54 -0.80 -0.15 -6.75
CA GLU A 54 -1.79 -0.50 -7.77
C GLU A 54 -2.95 -1.22 -7.08
N TYR A 55 -4.17 -0.76 -7.31
CA TYR A 55 -5.32 -1.28 -6.59
C TYR A 55 -6.54 -1.49 -7.49
N ALA A 56 -7.44 -2.35 -7.06
CA ALA A 56 -8.74 -2.55 -7.65
C ALA A 56 -9.84 -1.95 -6.73
N ARG A 57 -10.83 -1.29 -7.35
CA ARG A 57 -12.04 -0.86 -6.64
C ARG A 57 -13.03 -2.03 -6.68
N THR A 58 -13.27 -2.66 -5.54
CA THR A 58 -14.28 -3.71 -5.41
C THR A 58 -15.58 -3.10 -4.92
N ARG A 59 -16.69 -3.30 -5.64
CA ARG A 59 -18.01 -2.75 -5.27
C ARG A 59 -18.56 -3.30 -3.94
N ASN A 60 -18.01 -4.43 -3.47
CA ASN A 60 -18.44 -5.13 -2.26
C ASN A 60 -17.55 -4.90 -1.03
N LEU A 61 -16.52 -4.04 -1.10
CA LEU A 61 -15.62 -3.77 0.02
C LEU A 61 -15.55 -2.28 0.33
N ILE A 62 -15.62 -1.94 1.62
CA ILE A 62 -15.38 -0.58 2.14
C ILE A 62 -13.86 -0.33 2.16
N GLY A 63 -13.20 -0.46 1.00
CA GLY A 63 -11.75 -0.38 0.88
C GLY A 63 -11.24 -0.68 -0.52
N PHE A 64 -9.96 -0.37 -0.74
CA PHE A 64 -9.28 -0.67 -1.99
C PHE A 64 -8.50 -1.98 -1.85
N VAL A 65 -8.58 -2.87 -2.84
CA VAL A 65 -7.77 -4.09 -2.83
C VAL A 65 -6.44 -3.77 -3.49
N ALA A 66 -5.35 -3.79 -2.72
CA ALA A 66 -4.00 -3.64 -3.24
C ALA A 66 -3.63 -4.91 -4.02
N GLU A 67 -3.35 -4.74 -5.31
CA GLU A 67 -2.94 -5.81 -6.20
C GLU A 67 -1.41 -5.89 -6.29
N LYS A 68 -0.74 -4.74 -6.23
CA LYS A 68 0.71 -4.63 -6.30
C LYS A 68 1.21 -3.39 -5.58
N ILE A 69 2.37 -3.51 -4.94
CA ILE A 69 3.01 -2.42 -4.20
C ILE A 69 4.43 -2.29 -4.75
N SER A 70 4.92 -1.07 -4.91
CA SER A 70 6.27 -0.81 -5.40
C SER A 70 6.83 0.42 -4.70
N VAL A 71 8.08 0.36 -4.26
CA VAL A 71 8.72 1.49 -3.58
C VAL A 71 9.05 2.57 -4.60
N CYS A 72 8.66 3.81 -4.34
CA CYS A 72 8.89 4.95 -5.24
C CYS A 72 10.32 5.51 -5.16
N GLY A 73 11.28 4.73 -4.64
CA GLY A 73 12.59 5.29 -4.26
C GLY A 73 13.70 4.30 -4.01
N GLU A 74 13.60 3.03 -4.41
CA GLU A 74 14.76 2.12 -4.40
C GLU A 74 15.08 1.68 -5.83
N SER A 75 15.61 2.61 -6.63
CA SER A 75 16.74 2.28 -7.50
C SER A 75 17.98 2.55 -6.67
N GLY A 76 18.44 1.52 -5.96
CA GLY A 76 19.38 1.68 -4.85
C GLY A 76 20.42 0.57 -4.75
N ARG A 77 20.98 0.16 -5.90
CA ARG A 77 22.28 -0.51 -6.08
C ARG A 77 22.39 -2.01 -5.79
#